data_AF-A0A1J3HNG4-F1
#
_entry.id   AF-A0A1J3HNG4-F1
#
_cell.length_a   1.000
_cell.length_b   1.000
_cell.length_c   1.000
_cell.angle_alpha   90.00
_cell.angle_beta   90.00
_cell.angle_gamma   90.00
#
_symmetry.space_group_name_H-M   'P 1'
#
loop_
_entity.id
_entity.type
_entity.pdbx_description
1 polymer ?
#
loop_
_entity_poly.entity_id
_entity_poly.type
_entity_poly.pdbx_seq_one_letter_code
_entity_poly.pdbx_strand_id
1 'polypeptide(L)' 'SLQTIPVAFFSKHIQGNNEQKTAKLRSDASDKTWQVKIEGRTLTGGWKDFATAHDLRIGDIIVFKHEGDMVFHVTPFGP' A
#
# COMPACT_ATOMS: atom_id res chain seq x y z
N SER A 1 -0.06 -12.06 4.87
CA SER A 1 0.43 -12.23 3.49
C SER A 1 1.28 -11.02 3.11
N LEU A 2 2.15 -11.15 2.11
CA LEU A 2 2.80 -10.00 1.45
C LEU A 2 1.90 -9.53 0.31
N GLN A 3 1.91 -8.23 0.00
CA GLN A 3 1.23 -7.70 -1.18
C GLN A 3 2.26 -7.36 -2.26
N THR A 4 2.09 -7.94 -3.44
CA THR A 4 2.94 -7.62 -4.61
C THR A 4 2.35 -6.44 -5.36
N ILE A 5 3.21 -5.50 -5.73
CA ILE A 5 2.89 -4.29 -6.49
C ILE A 5 2.99 -4.61 -7.99
N PRO A 6 1.97 -4.29 -8.81
CA PRO A 6 2.03 -4.47 -10.25
C PRO A 6 3.23 -3.73 -10.88
N VAL A 7 3.86 -4.34 -11.90
CA VAL A 7 5.09 -3.82 -12.53
C VAL A 7 4.89 -2.39 -13.02
N ALA A 8 3.83 -2.13 -13.79
CA ALA A 8 3.58 -0.81 -14.38
C ALA A 8 3.42 0.27 -13.30
N PHE A 9 2.75 -0.06 -12.19
CA PHE A 9 2.58 0.87 -11.07
C PHE A 9 3.93 1.14 -10.37
N PHE A 10 4.68 0.07 -10.07
CA PHE A 10 5.99 0.19 -9.45
C PHE A 10 6.93 1.06 -10.27
N SER A 11 7.04 0.81 -11.57
CA SER A 11 7.91 1.58 -12.46
C SER A 11 7.50 3.04 -12.60
N LYS A 12 6.20 3.33 -12.58
CA LYS A 12 5.68 4.70 -12.74
C LYS A 12 5.76 5.54 -11.46
N HIS A 13 5.54 4.93 -10.30
CA HIS A 13 5.31 5.67 -9.04
C HIS A 13 6.33 5.41 -7.93
N ILE A 14 7.16 4.37 -8.03
CA ILE A 14 8.03 3.93 -6.92
C ILE A 14 9.50 3.80 -7.37
N GLN A 15 9.74 3.25 -8.55
CA GLN A 15 11.08 3.00 -9.07
C GLN A 15 11.88 4.31 -9.24
N GLY A 16 13.12 4.33 -8.74
CA GLY A 16 13.98 5.51 -8.77
C GLY A 16 13.95 6.34 -7.49
N ASN A 17 12.98 6.11 -6.58
CA ASN A 17 12.98 6.73 -5.27
C ASN A 17 13.85 5.93 -4.28
N ASN A 18 15.17 6.02 -4.45
CA ASN A 18 16.14 5.19 -3.73
C ASN A 18 16.28 5.54 -2.23
N GLU A 19 15.77 6.70 -1.81
CA GLU A 19 15.90 7.19 -0.43
C GLU A 19 14.73 6.76 0.46
N GLN A 20 13.51 6.62 -0.08
CA GLN A 20 12.31 6.27 0.69
C GLN A 20 11.89 4.81 0.48
N LYS A 21 12.29 3.94 1.41
CA LYS A 21 11.88 2.52 1.47
C LYS A 21 10.55 2.28 2.18
N THR A 22 9.78 3.33 2.42
CA THR A 22 8.48 3.24 3.11
C THR A 22 7.44 4.11 2.43
N ALA A 23 6.21 3.61 2.39
CA ALA A 23 5.04 4.35 1.97
C ALA A 23 4.09 4.64 3.14
N LYS A 24 3.29 5.69 3.02
CA LYS A 24 2.19 6.05 3.92
C LYS A 24 0.88 5.68 3.25
N LEU A 25 0.07 4.85 3.91
CA LEU A 25 -1.28 4.48 3.48
C LEU A 25 -2.32 5.23 4.31
N ARG A 26 -3.34 5.76 3.64
CA ARG A 26 -4.52 6.40 4.23
C ARG A 26 -5.78 5.74 3.69
N SER A 27 -6.89 5.80 4.41
CA SER A 27 -8.19 5.29 3.96
C SER A 27 -9.31 6.11 4.60
N ASP A 28 -10.51 6.04 4.03
CA ASP A 28 -11.69 6.68 4.62
C ASP A 28 -12.21 5.94 5.88
N ALA A 29 -11.75 4.71 6.10
CA ALA A 29 -12.16 3.88 7.24
C ALA A 29 -11.44 4.23 8.55
N SER A 30 -10.36 5.03 8.50
CA SER A 30 -9.56 5.37 9.68
C SER A 30 -8.73 6.64 9.47
N ASP A 31 -8.71 7.51 10.48
CA ASP A 31 -7.79 8.67 10.52
C ASP A 31 -6.32 8.27 10.69
N LYS A 32 -6.04 6.99 10.97
CA LYS A 32 -4.68 6.49 11.14
C LYS A 32 -3.95 6.45 9.80
N THR A 33 -2.78 7.10 9.75
CA THR A 33 -1.82 6.88 8.67
C THR A 33 -0.95 5.66 8.98
N TRP A 34 -0.88 4.71 8.05
CA TRP A 34 -0.11 3.48 8.19
C TRP A 34 1.20 3.58 7.43
N GLN A 35 2.32 3.36 8.11
CA GLN A 35 3.62 3.29 7.45
C GLN A 35 3.90 1.84 7.05
N VAL A 36 4.14 1.60 5.77
CA VAL A 36 4.48 0.28 5.23
C VAL A 36 5.85 0.28 4.58
N LYS A 37 6.61 -0.80 4.73
CA LYS A 37 7.90 -0.97 4.06
C LYS A 37 7.71 -1.48 2.64
N ILE A 38 8.57 -1.02 1.74
CA ILE A 38 8.66 -1.49 0.35
C ILE A 38 10.01 -2.19 0.17
N GLU A 39 9.96 -3.47 -0.14
CA GLU A 39 11.13 -4.30 -0.43
C GLU A 39 10.98 -4.89 -1.83
N GLY A 40 11.80 -4.41 -2.77
CA GLY A 40 11.60 -4.66 -4.18
C GLY A 40 10.20 -4.20 -4.61
N ARG A 41 9.36 -5.14 -5.05
CA ARG A 41 7.97 -4.87 -5.45
C ARG A 41 6.94 -5.36 -4.42
N THR A 42 7.32 -5.48 -3.16
CA THR A 42 6.45 -6.04 -2.11
C THR A 42 6.23 -5.05 -0.98
N LEU A 43 5.00 -4.99 -0.48
CA LEU A 43 4.66 -4.34 0.78
C LEU A 43 4.88 -5.34 1.92
N THR A 44 5.76 -5.00 2.86
CA THR A 44 6.22 -5.91 3.92
C THR A 44 5.81 -5.42 5.32
N GLY A 45 6.75 -4.86 6.10
CA GLY A 45 6.48 -4.34 7.44
C GLY A 45 5.33 -3.34 7.45
N GLY A 46 4.45 -3.42 8.46
CA GLY A 46 3.25 -2.59 8.58
C GLY A 46 2.06 -3.01 7.69
N TRP A 47 2.29 -3.75 6.59
CA TRP A 47 1.21 -4.18 5.70
C TRP A 47 0.22 -5.12 6.40
N LYS A 48 0.72 -6.08 7.19
CA LYS A 48 -0.14 -7.03 7.91
C LYS A 48 -1.08 -6.31 8.88
N ASP A 49 -0.59 -5.27 9.56
CA ASP A 49 -1.39 -4.53 10.53
C ASP A 49 -2.44 -3.68 9.82
N PHE A 50 -2.09 -3.04 8.70
CA PHE A 50 -3.04 -2.35 7.83
C PHE A 50 -4.14 -3.31 7.36
N ALA A 51 -3.75 -4.47 6.80
CA ALA A 51 -4.69 -5.46 6.28
C ALA A 51 -5.63 -6.00 7.36
N THR A 52 -5.12 -6.24 8.57
CA THR A 52 -5.92 -6.69 9.70
C THR A 52 -6.92 -5.62 10.15
N ALA A 53 -6.49 -4.36 10.23
CA ALA A 53 -7.36 -3.26 10.65
C ALA A 53 -8.47 -2.93 9.66
N HIS A 54 -8.31 -3.30 8.38
CA HIS A 54 -9.29 -3.11 7.32
C HIS A 54 -10.01 -4.40 6.91
N ASP A 55 -9.83 -5.49 7.69
CA ASP A 55 -10.41 -6.82 7.44
C ASP A 55 -10.22 -7.30 5.98
N LEU A 56 -9.03 -7.07 5.42
CA LEU A 56 -8.74 -7.45 4.04
C LEU A 56 -8.60 -8.97 3.91
N ARG A 57 -9.32 -9.53 2.96
CA ARG A 57 -9.42 -10.97 2.70
C ARG A 57 -8.85 -11.33 1.34
N ILE A 58 -8.58 -12.63 1.16
CA ILE A 58 -8.23 -13.15 -0.16
C ILE A 58 -9.45 -12.99 -1.06
N GLY A 59 -9.24 -12.34 -2.22
CA GLY A 59 -10.30 -12.04 -3.18
C GLY A 59 -10.68 -10.56 -3.21
N ASP A 60 -10.35 -9.79 -2.17
CA ASP A 60 -10.60 -8.35 -2.17
C ASP A 60 -9.74 -7.63 -3.21
N ILE A 61 -10.34 -6.64 -3.85
CA ILE A 61 -9.67 -5.71 -4.77
C ILE A 61 -9.27 -4.48 -3.97
N ILE A 62 -8.02 -4.07 -4.07
CA ILE A 62 -7.50 -2.90 -3.37
C ILE A 62 -7.03 -1.89 -4.41
N VAL A 63 -7.60 -0.68 -4.36
CA VAL A 63 -7.21 0.41 -5.26
C VAL A 63 -6.27 1.35 -4.53
N PHE A 64 -5.10 1.60 -5.13
CA PHE A 64 -4.11 2.57 -4.65
C PHE A 64 -4.17 3.82 -5.53
N LYS A 65 -4.47 4.95 -4.91
CA LYS A 65 -4.37 6.27 -5.55
C LYS A 65 -3.12 6.98 -5.02
N HIS A 66 -2.22 7.35 -5.92
CA HIS A 66 -1.03 8.12 -5.57
C HIS A 66 -1.42 9.58 -5.25
N GLU A 67 -1.02 10.08 -4.08
CA GLU A 67 -1.30 11.46 -3.63
C GLU A 67 -0.05 12.35 -3.63
N GLY A 68 1.06 11.88 -4.21
CA GLY A 68 2.36 12.54 -4.16
C GLY A 68 3.35 11.81 -3.26
N ASP A 69 4.64 11.98 -3.54
CA ASP A 69 5.75 11.30 -2.86
C ASP A 69 5.47 9.79 -2.69
N MET A 70 5.64 9.27 -1.48
CA MET A 70 5.31 7.89 -1.11
C MET A 70 4.02 7.83 -0.29
N VAL A 71 3.01 8.63 -0.66
CA VAL A 71 1.70 8.65 -0.03
C VAL A 71 0.65 8.07 -0.97
N PHE A 72 -0.13 7.13 -0.45
CA PHE A 72 -1.20 6.48 -1.18
C PHE A 72 -2.50 6.48 -0.37
N HIS A 73 -3.58 6.90 -1.01
CA HIS A 73 -4.93 6.62 -0.52
C HIS A 73 -5.35 5.23 -0.98
N VAL A 74 -5.94 4.46 -0.08
CA VAL A 74 -6.29 3.06 -0.28
C VAL A 74 -7.77 2.85 -0.08
N THR A 75 -8.42 2.31 -1.11
CA THR A 75 -9.85 1.95 -1.08
C THR A 75 -10.00 0.44 -1.30
N PRO A 76 -10.46 -0.31 -0.28
CA PRO A 76 -10.75 -1.73 -0.43
C PRO A 76 -12.15 -1.98 -1.02
N PHE A 77 -12.25 -2.99 -1.86
CA PHE A 77 -13.48 -3.50 -2.47
C PHE A 77 -13.51 -5.02 -2.28
N GLY A 78 -14.22 -5.46 -1.25
CA GLY A 78 -14.54 -6.86 -1.04
C GLY A 78 -15.96 -7.20 -1.53
N PRO A 79 -16.30 -8.50 -1.65
CA PRO A 79 -17.68 -8.95 -1.76
C PRO A 79 -18.52 -8.59 -0.53
#